data_AF-A0A954LKV7-F1
#
_entry.id   AF-A0A954LKV7-F1
#
_cell.length_a   1.000
_cell.length_b   1.000
_cell.length_c   1.000
_cell.angle_alpha   90.00
_cell.angle_beta   90.00
_cell.angle_gamma   90.00
#
_symmetry.space_group_name_H-M   'P 1'
#
loop_
_entity.id
_entity.type
_entity.pdbx_description
1 polymer ?
#
loop_
_entity_poly.entity_id
_entity_poly.type
_entity_poly.pdbx_seq_one_letter_code
_entity_poly.pdbx_strand_id
1 'polypeptide(L)'
;NAWSEVVIALVTKSRKDLSLPTLKWYVSQQPPTDDKAVNNIDVTAELERAVTADEHLIYVKVFDLPKQEKQLVIDTRGTVWLGETIARKYTHSQ
;
A
#
# COMPACT_ATOMS: atom_id res chain seq x y z
N ASN A 1 -13.72 2.86 -9.06
CA ASN A 1 -13.46 4.32 -8.92
C ASN A 1 -11.99 4.52 -9.28
N ALA A 2 -11.55 5.69 -9.75
CA ALA A 2 -10.29 5.85 -10.49
C ALA A 2 -8.96 5.69 -9.69
N TRP A 3 -9.00 5.31 -8.40
CA TRP A 3 -7.82 5.43 -7.53
C TRP A 3 -6.81 4.30 -7.74
N SER A 4 -7.28 3.06 -7.87
CA SER A 4 -6.44 1.91 -8.22
C SER A 4 -5.77 2.09 -9.59
N GLU A 5 -6.48 2.68 -10.56
CA GLU A 5 -5.94 3.00 -11.89
C GLU A 5 -4.76 3.98 -11.81
N VAL A 6 -4.82 5.00 -10.93
CA VAL A 6 -3.73 5.94 -10.71
C VAL A 6 -2.49 5.24 -10.13
N VAL A 7 -2.66 4.36 -9.15
CA VAL A 7 -1.55 3.58 -8.57
C VAL A 7 -0.90 2.69 -9.63
N ILE A 8 -1.70 1.97 -10.41
CA ILE A 8 -1.21 1.10 -11.49
C ILE A 8 -0.46 1.91 -12.56
N ALA A 9 -0.99 3.07 -12.95
CA ALA A 9 -0.36 3.96 -13.91
C ALA A 9 0.99 4.48 -13.39
N LEU A 10 1.06 4.88 -12.11
CA LEU A 10 2.30 5.29 -11.46
C LEU A 10 3.34 4.16 -11.49
N VAL A 11 2.97 2.97 -11.03
CA VAL A 11 3.86 1.78 -11.01
C VAL A 11 4.40 1.48 -12.41
N THR A 12 3.50 1.41 -13.39
CA THR A 12 3.85 1.13 -14.80
C THR A 12 4.81 2.17 -15.35
N LYS A 13 4.52 3.45 -15.11
CA LYS A 13 5.33 4.56 -15.62
C LYS A 13 6.70 4.60 -14.94
N SER A 14 6.76 4.40 -13.63
CA SER A 14 8.03 4.34 -12.89
C SER A 14 8.92 3.20 -13.38
N ARG A 15 8.37 2.00 -13.62
CA ARG A 15 9.14 0.87 -14.17
C ARG A 15 9.72 1.18 -15.55
N LYS A 16 8.91 1.82 -16.42
CA LYS A 16 9.35 2.25 -17.75
C LYS A 16 10.46 3.29 -17.66
N ASP A 17 10.28 4.33 -16.86
CA ASP A 17 11.22 5.46 -16.78
C ASP A 17 12.54 5.05 -16.14
N LEU A 18 12.52 4.12 -15.18
CA LEU A 18 13.71 3.54 -14.55
C LEU A 18 14.32 2.39 -15.36
N SER A 19 13.68 1.93 -16.43
CA SER A 19 14.07 0.73 -17.20
C SER A 19 14.20 -0.54 -16.33
N LEU A 20 13.34 -0.68 -15.33
CA LEU A 20 13.29 -1.82 -14.41
C LEU A 20 11.89 -2.47 -14.48
N PRO A 21 11.63 -3.35 -15.46
CA PRO A 21 10.30 -3.89 -15.73
C PRO A 21 9.72 -4.74 -14.58
N THR A 22 10.60 -5.30 -13.74
CA THR A 22 10.23 -6.15 -12.60
C THR A 22 10.45 -5.46 -11.25
N LEU A 23 10.59 -4.11 -11.24
CA LEU A 23 10.76 -3.37 -10.00
C LEU A 23 9.57 -3.66 -9.06
N LYS A 24 9.89 -4.27 -7.93
CA LYS A 24 8.93 -4.58 -6.87
C LYS A 24 8.44 -3.28 -6.23
N TRP A 25 7.13 -3.07 -6.21
CA TRP A 25 6.48 -1.95 -5.53
C TRP A 25 5.77 -2.45 -4.27
N TYR A 26 6.16 -1.96 -3.10
CA TYR A 26 5.52 -2.30 -1.84
C TYR A 26 4.53 -1.19 -1.47
N VAL A 27 3.24 -1.50 -1.51
CA VAL A 27 2.17 -0.53 -1.22
C VAL A 27 1.52 -0.91 0.10
N SER A 28 1.75 -0.13 1.15
CA SER A 28 1.13 -0.36 2.45
C SER A 28 -0.22 0.34 2.57
N GLN A 29 -1.22 -0.33 3.16
CA GLN A 29 -2.52 0.28 3.48
C GLN A 29 -2.84 0.15 4.97
N GLN A 30 -3.10 1.30 5.60
CA GLN A 30 -3.68 1.41 6.95
C GLN A 30 -5.15 0.97 6.94
N PRO A 31 -5.75 0.62 8.09
CA PRO A 31 -7.19 0.35 8.14
C PRO A 31 -7.98 1.45 7.40
N PRO A 32 -8.98 1.10 6.57
CA PRO A 32 -9.85 2.09 5.96
C PRO A 32 -10.33 3.08 7.02
N THR A 33 -10.19 4.37 6.72
CA THR A 33 -10.62 5.41 7.65
C THR A 33 -12.14 5.43 7.67
N ASP A 34 -12.72 5.46 8.87
CA ASP A 34 -14.16 5.66 9.04
C ASP A 34 -14.49 7.14 8.88
N ASP A 35 -14.67 7.57 7.63
CA ASP A 35 -15.09 8.92 7.26
C ASP A 35 -16.12 8.86 6.14
N LYS A 36 -17.24 9.56 6.31
CA LYS A 36 -18.38 9.57 5.37
C LYS A 36 -17.98 9.94 3.95
N ALA A 37 -16.93 10.74 3.76
CA ALA A 37 -16.45 11.15 2.45
C ALA A 37 -15.80 10.01 1.64
N VAL A 38 -15.34 8.95 2.31
CA VAL A 38 -14.60 7.83 1.67
C VAL A 38 -15.15 6.45 2.00
N ASN A 39 -16.10 6.33 2.94
CA ASN A 39 -16.71 5.06 3.35
C ASN A 39 -17.42 4.30 2.21
N ASN A 40 -17.78 4.99 1.12
CA ASN A 40 -18.36 4.38 -0.08
C ASN A 40 -17.30 3.85 -1.07
N ILE A 41 -16.01 4.00 -0.77
CA ILE A 41 -14.89 3.54 -1.60
C ILE A 41 -14.23 2.33 -0.95
N ASP A 42 -14.38 1.16 -1.56
CA ASP A 42 -13.67 -0.04 -1.14
C ASP A 42 -12.26 -0.09 -1.75
N VAL A 43 -11.36 0.72 -1.20
CA VAL A 43 -9.95 0.79 -1.62
C VAL A 43 -9.25 -0.56 -1.43
N THR A 44 -9.66 -1.34 -0.41
CA THR A 44 -9.09 -2.65 -0.11
C THR A 44 -9.35 -3.62 -1.26
N ALA A 45 -10.60 -3.79 -1.68
CA ALA A 45 -10.94 -4.68 -2.78
C ALA A 45 -10.37 -4.19 -4.13
N GLU A 46 -10.27 -2.88 -4.33
CA GLU A 46 -9.63 -2.31 -5.52
C GLU A 46 -8.13 -2.65 -5.59
N LEU A 47 -7.38 -2.51 -4.48
CA LEU A 47 -5.96 -2.87 -4.43
C LEU A 47 -5.73 -4.38 -4.53
N GLU A 48 -6.60 -5.21 -3.94
CA GLU A 48 -6.54 -6.68 -4.09
C GLU A 48 -6.66 -7.12 -5.56
N ARG A 49 -7.57 -6.49 -6.32
CA ARG A 49 -7.68 -6.74 -7.76
C ARG A 49 -6.41 -6.31 -8.51
N ALA A 50 -5.85 -5.14 -8.17
CA ALA A 50 -4.65 -4.62 -8.81
C ALA A 50 -3.45 -5.56 -8.63
N VAL A 51 -3.22 -6.08 -7.41
CA VAL A 51 -2.08 -6.96 -7.13
C VAL A 51 -2.24 -8.36 -7.70
N THR A 52 -3.47 -8.82 -7.93
CA THR A 52 -3.73 -10.09 -8.63
C THR A 52 -3.27 -10.01 -10.10
N ALA A 53 -3.27 -8.81 -10.69
CA ALA A 53 -2.85 -8.59 -12.07
C ALA A 53 -1.33 -8.31 -12.24
N ASP A 54 -0.59 -8.12 -11.15
CA ASP A 54 0.84 -7.75 -11.16
C ASP A 54 1.58 -8.39 -9.97
N GLU A 55 2.32 -9.46 -10.23
CA GLU A 55 3.08 -10.20 -9.21
C GLU A 55 4.21 -9.39 -8.56
N HIS A 56 4.61 -8.27 -9.17
CA HIS A 56 5.62 -7.37 -8.63
C HIS A 56 5.01 -6.18 -7.88
N LEU A 57 3.68 -6.10 -7.78
CA LEU A 57 2.97 -5.18 -6.91
C LEU A 57 2.59 -5.88 -5.61
N ILE A 58 3.31 -5.57 -4.53
CA ILE A 58 3.21 -6.25 -3.25
C ILE A 58 2.39 -5.41 -2.29
N TYR A 59 1.18 -5.89 -2.00
CA TYR A 59 0.25 -5.22 -1.11
C TYR A 59 0.50 -5.60 0.35
N VAL A 60 0.76 -4.59 1.18
CA VAL A 60 1.08 -4.75 2.60
C VAL A 60 -0.06 -4.18 3.44
N LYS A 61 -1.01 -5.03 3.80
CA LYS A 61 -2.06 -4.66 4.77
C LYS A 61 -1.42 -4.44 6.13
N VAL A 62 -1.49 -3.22 6.63
CA VAL A 62 -0.99 -2.83 7.95
C VAL A 62 -2.16 -2.50 8.88
N PHE A 63 -3.17 -3.37 8.89
CA PHE A 63 -4.37 -3.16 9.69
C PHE A 63 -4.12 -3.30 11.19
N ASP A 64 -3.00 -3.91 11.53
CA ASP A 64 -2.53 -4.14 12.91
C ASP A 64 -1.61 -3.00 13.39
N LEU A 65 -1.60 -1.86 12.68
CA LEU A 65 -0.82 -0.69 13.06
C LEU A 65 -1.09 -0.34 14.54
N PRO A 66 -0.05 -0.11 15.36
CA PRO A 66 -0.25 0.31 16.75
C PRO A 66 -1.18 1.52 16.85
N LYS A 67 -1.97 1.60 17.92
CA LYS A 67 -2.90 2.73 18.12
C LYS A 67 -2.17 4.07 18.01
N GLN A 68 -2.72 4.94 17.18
CA GLN A 68 -2.26 6.31 16.97
C GLN A 68 -3.12 7.29 17.77
N GLU A 69 -2.51 8.34 18.33
CA GLU A 69 -3.25 9.36 19.08
C GLU A 69 -4.09 10.27 18.18
N LYS A 70 -3.59 10.54 16.97
CA LYS A 70 -4.22 11.40 15.97
C LYS A 70 -4.79 10.56 14.82
N GLN A 71 -5.90 11.02 14.26
CA GLN A 71 -6.44 10.43 13.03
C GLN A 71 -5.49 10.73 11.86
N LEU A 72 -5.22 9.72 11.02
CA LEU A 72 -4.40 9.81 9.79
C LEU A 72 -2.92 10.18 9.97
N VAL A 73 -2.41 10.29 11.20
CA VAL A 73 -1.00 10.61 11.46
C VAL A 73 -0.35 9.43 12.16
N ILE A 74 0.76 8.94 11.59
CA ILE A 74 1.58 7.91 12.22
C ILE A 74 2.63 8.59 13.11
N ASP A 75 2.63 8.26 14.39
CA ASP A 75 3.65 8.67 15.35
C ASP A 75 4.98 7.94 15.12
N THR A 76 5.99 8.27 15.93
CA THR A 76 7.32 7.65 15.83
C THR A 76 7.26 6.13 15.99
N ARG A 77 6.46 5.61 16.93
CA ARG A 77 6.35 4.17 17.19
C ARG A 77 5.69 3.45 16.02
N GLY A 78 4.60 4.01 15.49
CA GLY A 78 3.92 3.47 14.32
C GLY A 78 4.80 3.51 13.08
N THR A 79 5.63 4.55 12.92
CA THR A 79 6.55 4.69 11.79
C THR A 79 7.64 3.61 11.84
N VAL A 80 8.25 3.39 13.01
CA VAL A 80 9.23 2.32 13.20
C VAL A 80 8.58 0.96 12.93
N TRP A 81 7.41 0.70 13.50
CA TRP A 81 6.68 -0.55 13.28
C TRP A 81 6.31 -0.77 11.81
N LEU A 82 5.91 0.28 11.09
CA LEU A 82 5.59 0.23 9.66
C LEU A 82 6.84 -0.13 8.84
N GLY A 83 7.96 0.53 9.12
CA GLY A 83 9.24 0.26 8.46
C GLY A 83 9.68 -1.20 8.65
N GLU A 84 9.62 -1.71 9.87
CA GLU A 84 9.92 -3.12 10.16
C GLU A 84 8.96 -4.08 9.45
N THR A 85 7.67 -3.74 9.37
CA THR A 85 6.66 -4.56 8.69
C THR A 85 6.93 -4.63 7.19
N ILE A 86 7.26 -3.51 6.56
CA ILE A 86 7.66 -3.47 5.15
C ILE A 86 8.98 -4.23 4.94
N ALA A 87 9.95 -4.08 5.83
CA ALA A 87 11.23 -4.80 5.76
C ALA A 87 11.05 -6.33 5.86
N ARG A 88 10.16 -6.80 6.75
CA ARG A 88 9.79 -8.22 6.82
C ARG A 88 9.18 -8.70 5.51
N LYS A 89 8.25 -7.93 4.93
CA LYS A 89 7.67 -8.28 3.61
C LYS A 89 8.72 -8.28 2.51
N TYR A 90 9.66 -7.35 2.51
CA TYR A 90 10.75 -7.29 1.53
C TYR A 90 11.72 -8.46 1.63
N THR A 91 12.04 -8.89 2.84
CA THR A 91 13.00 -9.99 3.08
C THR A 91 12.38 -11.39 2.93
N HIS A 92 11.06 -11.53 3.09
CA HIS A 92 10.34 -12.80 2.94
C HIS A 92 9.64 -12.96 1.57
N SER A 93 9.71 -11.96 0.69
CA SER A 93 9.20 -12.01 -0.69
C SER A 93 10.29 -12.35 -1.72
N GLN A 94 11.45 -12.84 -1.26
CA GLN A 94 12.54 -13.35 -2.08
C GLN A 94 12.30 -14.82 -2.41
#